data_AF-A0A928JHG6-F1
#
_entry.id   AF-A0A928JHG6-F1
#
_cell.length_a   1.000
_cell.length_b   1.000
_cell.length_c   1.000
_cell.angle_alpha   90.00
_cell.angle_beta   90.00
_cell.angle_gamma   90.00
#
_symmetry.space_group_name_H-M   'P 1'
#
loop_
_entity.id
_entity.type
_entity.pdbx_description
1 polymer ?
#
loop_
_entity_poly.entity_id
_entity_poly.type
_entity_poly.pdbx_seq_one_letter_code
_entity_poly.pdbx_strand_id
1 'polypeptide(L)'
;MDSKKLEELTREMFGDKAKKLSLSDLEGVSGGVIEEDQVEGLKSWLSFAKSSGATKEQCVTFAPLYLPQINKMYPNVTLVDIRDFINTYYESV
;
A
#
# COMPACT_ATOMS: atom_id res chain seq x y z
N MET A 1 0.77 -18.38 1.77
CA MET A 1 0.54 -17.41 2.86
C MET A 1 0.46 -16.03 2.23
N ASP A 2 -0.64 -15.28 2.17
CA ASP A 2 -2.09 -15.56 2.13
C ASP A 2 -2.70 -14.24 1.62
N SER A 3 -3.28 -14.18 0.42
CA SER A 3 -3.92 -12.93 -0.08
C SER A 3 -4.99 -12.41 0.89
N LYS A 4 -5.55 -13.32 1.70
CA LYS A 4 -6.47 -13.06 2.80
C LYS A 4 -5.92 -12.10 3.86
N LYS A 5 -4.63 -12.15 4.18
CA LYS A 5 -4.02 -11.23 5.18
C LYS A 5 -3.96 -9.80 4.67
N LEU A 6 -3.71 -9.61 3.37
CA LEU A 6 -3.70 -8.28 2.74
C LEU A 6 -5.12 -7.70 2.67
N GLU A 7 -6.10 -8.54 2.36
CA GLU A 7 -7.50 -8.14 2.30
C GLU A 7 -8.06 -7.69 3.66
N GLU A 8 -7.79 -8.47 4.73
CA GLU A 8 -8.15 -8.10 6.11
C GLU A 8 -7.54 -6.75 6.51
N LEU A 9 -6.26 -6.53 6.18
CA LEU A 9 -5.54 -5.30 6.49
C LEU A 9 -6.16 -4.07 5.84
N THR A 10 -6.48 -4.17 4.55
CA THR A 10 -7.11 -3.07 3.82
C THR A 10 -8.50 -2.79 4.38
N ARG A 11 -9.25 -3.84 4.74
CA ARG A 11 -10.56 -3.67 5.36
C ARG A 11 -10.50 -2.95 6.71
N GLU A 12 -9.52 -3.27 7.56
CA GLU A 12 -9.33 -2.59 8.86
C GLU A 12 -8.99 -1.10 8.70
N MET A 13 -8.24 -0.73 7.65
CA MET A 13 -7.77 0.66 7.48
C MET A 13 -8.74 1.55 6.71
N PHE A 14 -9.51 0.99 5.77
CA PHE A 14 -10.47 1.74 4.96
C PHE A 14 -11.92 1.55 5.43
N GLY A 15 -12.20 0.51 6.23
CA GLY A 15 -13.53 0.17 6.71
C GLY A 15 -14.03 1.02 7.89
N ASP A 16 -13.15 1.68 8.64
CA ASP A 16 -13.56 2.55 9.75
C ASP A 16 -12.60 3.73 9.96
N LYS A 17 -13.11 4.94 9.71
CA LYS A 17 -12.57 6.28 10.01
C LYS A 17 -11.04 6.43 10.07
N ALA A 18 -10.49 6.90 8.95
CA ALA A 18 -9.13 7.39 8.76
C ALA A 18 -8.60 8.23 9.96
N LYS A 19 -7.69 7.63 10.74
CA LYS A 19 -6.87 8.34 11.73
C LYS A 19 -5.83 9.19 11.00
N LYS A 20 -5.86 10.51 11.25
CA LYS A 20 -4.84 11.46 10.78
C LYS A 20 -3.48 11.10 11.38
N LEU A 21 -2.49 10.84 10.53
CA LEU A 21 -1.10 10.63 10.91
C LEU A 21 -0.23 11.70 10.25
N SER A 22 0.77 12.14 11.01
CA SER A 22 1.68 13.24 10.72
C SER A 22 2.79 12.77 9.79
N LEU A 23 3.05 13.54 8.72
CA LEU A 23 3.98 13.22 7.61
C LEU A 23 5.47 13.28 8.00
N SER A 24 5.79 13.70 9.23
CA SER A 24 7.16 14.02 9.67
C SER A 24 8.07 12.80 9.93
N ASP A 25 7.53 11.58 9.96
CA ASP A 25 8.25 10.38 10.42
C ASP A 25 8.73 9.45 9.28
N LEU A 26 8.65 9.89 8.01
CA LEU A 26 8.78 8.99 6.85
C LEU A 26 10.02 9.22 5.98
N GLU A 27 10.84 10.23 6.31
CA GLU A 27 12.10 10.48 5.61
C GLU A 27 13.20 9.56 6.16
N GLY A 28 13.34 8.36 5.60
CA GLY A 28 14.45 7.49 6.03
C GLY A 28 14.61 6.12 5.38
N VAL A 29 13.84 5.74 4.36
CA VAL A 29 13.97 4.40 3.77
C VAL A 29 14.23 4.53 2.26
N SER A 30 15.50 4.57 1.87
CA SER A 30 15.93 4.39 0.48
C SER A 30 16.65 3.05 0.37
N GLY A 31 16.20 2.17 -0.53
CA GLY A 31 16.97 0.98 -0.88
C GLY A 31 16.23 -0.32 -1.20
N GLY A 32 14.95 -0.32 -1.58
CA GLY A 32 14.37 -1.53 -2.16
C GLY A 32 13.68 -1.30 -3.48
N VAL A 33 13.43 -2.42 -4.14
CA VAL A 33 12.71 -2.53 -5.41
C VAL A 33 11.60 -3.54 -5.12
N ILE A 34 10.39 -3.28 -5.63
CA ILE A 34 9.31 -4.27 -5.60
C ILE A 34 9.73 -5.41 -6.53
N GLU A 35 9.93 -6.62 -5.98
CA GLU A 35 10.28 -7.80 -6.77
C GLU A 35 9.07 -8.34 -7.55
N GLU A 36 9.29 -9.03 -8.67
CA GLU A 36 8.23 -9.49 -9.59
C GLU A 36 7.17 -10.37 -8.91
N ASP A 37 7.57 -11.19 -7.94
CA ASP A 37 6.67 -12.05 -7.16
C ASP A 37 5.79 -11.27 -6.16
N GLN A 38 6.19 -10.03 -5.84
CA GLN A 38 5.47 -9.12 -4.93
C GLN A 38 4.43 -8.27 -5.68
N VAL A 39 4.62 -8.08 -7.00
CA VAL A 39 3.75 -7.26 -7.86
C VAL A 39 2.31 -7.74 -7.82
N GLU A 40 2.07 -9.05 -7.94
CA GLU A 40 0.70 -9.59 -7.96
C GLU A 40 -0.01 -9.46 -6.60
N GLY A 41 0.74 -9.56 -5.50
CA GLY A 41 0.23 -9.31 -4.15
C GLY A 41 -0.15 -7.84 -3.94
N LEU A 42 0.69 -6.91 -4.40
CA LEU A 42 0.41 -5.47 -4.32
C LEU A 42 -0.70 -5.03 -5.28
N LYS A 43 -0.82 -5.65 -6.46
CA LYS A 43 -1.97 -5.42 -7.37
C LYS A 43 -3.27 -5.89 -6.74
N SER A 44 -3.28 -7.05 -6.10
CA SER A 44 -4.46 -7.56 -5.38
C SER A 44 -4.89 -6.61 -4.26
N TRP A 45 -3.92 -6.10 -3.49
CA TRP A 45 -4.16 -5.09 -2.47
C TRP A 45 -4.76 -3.79 -3.06
N LEU A 46 -4.17 -3.28 -4.15
CA LEU A 46 -4.61 -2.06 -4.82
C LEU A 46 -6.01 -2.22 -5.44
N SER A 47 -6.29 -3.39 -6.02
CA SER A 47 -7.62 -3.77 -6.55
C SER A 47 -8.66 -3.75 -5.44
N PHE A 48 -8.33 -4.30 -4.26
CA PHE A 48 -9.24 -4.30 -3.13
C PHE A 48 -9.51 -2.87 -2.62
N ALA A 49 -8.46 -2.06 -2.47
CA ALA A 49 -8.60 -0.65 -2.09
C ALA A 49 -9.54 0.10 -3.07
N LYS A 50 -9.33 -0.06 -4.38
CA LYS A 50 -10.20 0.51 -5.41
C LYS A 50 -11.64 0.01 -5.31
N SER A 51 -11.84 -1.30 -5.12
CA SER A 51 -13.18 -1.91 -4.96
C SER A 51 -13.92 -1.42 -3.70
N SER A 52 -13.18 -1.03 -2.66
CA SER A 52 -13.74 -0.41 -1.45
C SER A 52 -14.10 1.07 -1.62
N GLY A 53 -13.85 1.64 -2.79
CA GLY A 53 -14.16 3.03 -3.13
C GLY A 53 -13.03 4.01 -2.82
N ALA A 54 -11.84 3.55 -2.44
CA ALA A 54 -10.69 4.42 -2.23
C ALA A 54 -10.21 4.99 -3.56
N THR A 55 -10.03 6.31 -3.67
CA THR A 55 -9.47 6.94 -4.88
C THR A 55 -7.96 6.75 -4.97
N LYS A 56 -7.40 7.04 -6.15
CA LYS A 56 -5.95 7.07 -6.36
C LYS A 56 -5.26 8.02 -5.37
N GLU A 57 -5.78 9.24 -5.19
CA GLU A 57 -5.20 10.20 -4.24
C GLU A 57 -5.29 9.70 -2.80
N GLN A 58 -6.38 9.02 -2.43
CA GLN A 58 -6.51 8.43 -1.09
C GLN A 58 -5.48 7.32 -0.88
N CYS A 59 -5.28 6.44 -1.86
CA CYS A 59 -4.26 5.38 -1.80
C CYS A 59 -2.85 5.96 -1.63
N VAL A 60 -2.51 7.01 -2.39
CA VAL A 60 -1.21 7.71 -2.28
C VAL A 60 -1.06 8.42 -0.94
N THR A 61 -2.12 9.09 -0.47
CA THR A 61 -2.14 9.82 0.80
C THR A 61 -1.93 8.88 1.98
N PHE A 62 -2.53 7.70 1.92
CA PHE A 62 -2.44 6.70 2.97
C PHE A 62 -1.28 5.69 2.78
N ALA A 63 -0.53 5.75 1.66
CA ALA A 63 0.64 4.90 1.42
C ALA A 63 1.61 4.80 2.62
N PRO A 64 1.89 5.88 3.37
CA PRO A 64 2.70 5.79 4.58
C PRO A 64 2.12 4.90 5.69
N LEU A 65 0.80 4.81 5.79
CA LEU A 65 0.11 3.96 6.77
C LEU A 65 0.29 2.48 6.43
N TYR A 66 0.40 2.18 5.14
CA TYR A 66 0.52 0.83 4.62
C TYR A 66 1.97 0.34 4.63
N LEU A 67 2.94 1.24 4.48
CA LEU A 67 4.36 0.91 4.41
C LEU A 67 4.83 -0.04 5.55
N PRO A 68 4.53 0.19 6.84
CA PRO A 68 4.96 -0.75 7.90
C PRO A 68 4.37 -2.15 7.76
N GLN A 69 3.14 -2.27 7.23
CA GLN A 69 2.47 -3.55 7.03
C GLN A 69 2.99 -4.25 5.77
N ILE A 70 3.20 -3.49 4.70
CA ILE A 70 3.85 -3.94 3.47
C ILE A 70 5.26 -4.44 3.78
N ASN A 71 6.04 -3.71 4.59
CA ASN A 71 7.40 -4.08 4.98
C ASN A 71 7.48 -5.32 5.88
N LYS A 72 6.39 -5.73 6.55
CA LYS A 72 6.36 -7.04 7.23
C LYS A 72 6.39 -8.20 6.22
N MET A 73 5.90 -7.98 5.01
CA MET A 73 5.90 -8.97 3.92
C MET A 73 7.05 -8.75 2.95
N TYR A 74 7.39 -7.49 2.68
CA TYR A 74 8.35 -7.04 1.69
C TYR A 74 9.28 -5.98 2.32
N PRO A 75 10.24 -6.39 3.18
CA PRO A 75 10.97 -5.49 4.08
C PRO A 75 11.82 -4.42 3.39
N ASN A 76 12.14 -4.60 2.12
CA ASN A 76 12.94 -3.65 1.35
C ASN A 76 12.08 -2.56 0.70
N VAL A 77 10.77 -2.77 0.55
CA VAL A 77 9.90 -1.82 -0.17
C VAL A 77 9.91 -0.45 0.51
N THR A 78 10.07 0.60 -0.30
CA THR A 78 10.09 1.98 0.19
C THR A 78 8.74 2.67 -0.04
N LEU A 79 8.55 3.81 0.63
CA LEU A 79 7.37 4.65 0.39
C LEU A 79 7.30 5.15 -1.06
N VAL A 80 8.46 5.43 -1.66
CA VAL A 80 8.56 5.89 -3.06
C VAL A 80 8.09 4.78 -3.98
N ASP A 81 8.55 3.55 -3.78
CA ASP A 81 8.13 2.41 -4.60
C ASP A 81 6.62 2.17 -4.53
N ILE A 82 6.02 2.26 -3.34
CA ILE A 82 4.57 2.09 -3.17
C ILE A 82 3.82 3.20 -3.91
N ARG A 83 4.29 4.46 -3.82
CA ARG A 83 3.67 5.59 -4.51
C ARG A 83 3.77 5.44 -6.02
N ASP A 84 4.93 5.07 -6.54
CA ASP A 84 5.16 4.84 -7.95
C ASP A 84 4.35 3.65 -8.47
N PHE A 85 4.24 2.60 -7.67
CA PHE A 85 3.39 1.44 -7.93
C PHE A 85 1.91 1.85 -8.05
N ILE A 86 1.38 2.60 -7.08
CA ILE A 86 -0.01 3.11 -7.13
C ILE A 86 -0.18 3.99 -8.37
N ASN A 87 0.77 4.88 -8.65
CA ASN A 87 0.69 5.79 -9.79
C ASN A 87 0.65 5.06 -11.13
N THR A 88 1.39 3.96 -11.24
CA THR A 88 1.52 3.13 -12.44
C THR A 88 0.32 2.20 -12.62
N TYR A 89 -0.09 1.50 -11.56
CA TYR A 89 -1.01 0.36 -11.68
C TYR A 89 -2.46 0.65 -11.31
N TYR A 90 -2.78 1.74 -10.61
CA TYR A 90 -4.13 1.98 -10.07
C TYR A 90 -5.26 1.96 -11.12
N GLU A 91 -5.02 2.49 -12.32
CA GLU A 91 -6.04 2.47 -13.38
C GLU A 91 -6.16 1.09 -14.04
N SER A 92 -5.07 0.32 -14.05
CA SER A 92 -4.99 -1.00 -14.70
C SER A 92 -5.51 -2.16 -13.85
N VAL A 93 -5.71 -1.93 -12.55
CA VAL A 93 -6.28 -2.90 -11.60
C VAL A 93 -7.78 -2.72 -11.40
#